data_AF-A0A4V0X7L0-F1
#
_entry.id   AF-A0A4V0X7L0-F1
#
_cell.length_a   1.000
_cell.length_b   1.000
_cell.length_c   1.000
_cell.angle_alpha   90.00
_cell.angle_beta   90.00
_cell.angle_gamma   90.00
#
_symmetry.space_group_name_H-M   'P 1'
#
loop_
_entity.id
_entity.type
_entity.pdbx_description
1 polymer ?
#
loop_
_entity_poly.entity_id
_entity_poly.type
_entity_poly.pdbx_seq_one_letter_code
_entity_poly.pdbx_strand_id
1 'polypeptide(L)'
;MKSVILGIAMIGVFLVNQAQAADAKAAEALAQKSGCLACHGVEKKVLGPSYKEVAAKYKSDKGAEAKLVAKVKAGGSGVWGPVPMPPHPQVKDEDIKTIVQWVLSL
;
A
#
# COMPACT_ATOMS: atom_id res chain seq x y z
N MET A 1 13.87 -19.89 -53.10
CA MET A 1 12.87 -20.68 -52.35
C MET A 1 13.52 -21.23 -51.09
N LYS A 2 12.90 -21.02 -49.93
CA LYS A 2 13.10 -21.70 -48.64
C LYS A 2 14.37 -21.38 -47.84
N SER A 3 14.20 -20.52 -46.83
CA SER A 3 14.68 -20.65 -45.44
C SER A 3 14.28 -19.34 -44.71
N VAL A 4 13.02 -19.17 -44.32
CA VAL A 4 12.41 -19.64 -43.06
C VAL A 4 13.08 -19.04 -41.81
N ILE A 5 12.46 -17.95 -41.35
CA ILE A 5 12.12 -17.66 -39.94
C ILE A 5 13.29 -17.60 -38.94
N LEU A 6 13.79 -16.38 -38.70
CA LEU A 6 14.27 -15.95 -37.38
C LEU A 6 13.30 -14.89 -36.86
N GLY A 7 12.18 -15.38 -36.32
CA GLY A 7 11.14 -14.57 -35.71
C GLY A 7 10.90 -15.06 -34.28
N ILE A 8 10.94 -14.09 -33.36
CA ILE A 8 10.13 -14.02 -32.14
C ILE A 8 10.51 -15.01 -31.02
N ALA A 9 11.31 -14.52 -30.08
CA ALA A 9 11.28 -14.97 -28.69
C ALA A 9 11.74 -13.85 -27.74
N MET A 10 11.06 -12.69 -27.77
CA MET A 10 11.12 -11.68 -26.70
C MET A 10 9.75 -11.04 -26.46
N ILE A 11 8.70 -11.86 -26.36
CA ILE A 11 7.37 -11.42 -25.92
C ILE A 11 7.00 -12.31 -24.72
N GLY A 12 7.47 -11.95 -23.53
CA GLY A 12 7.17 -12.71 -22.33
C GLY A 12 7.23 -11.95 -21.01
N VAL A 13 7.86 -10.77 -20.95
CA VAL A 13 8.13 -10.09 -19.66
C VAL A 13 7.25 -8.85 -19.42
N PHE A 14 6.41 -8.43 -20.39
CA PHE A 14 5.62 -7.19 -20.26
C PHE A 14 4.23 -7.32 -19.59
N LEU A 15 3.76 -8.54 -19.29
CA LEU A 15 2.39 -8.73 -18.77
C LEU A 15 2.29 -8.70 -17.23
N VAL A 16 3.38 -8.97 -16.50
CA VAL A 16 3.36 -9.06 -15.02
C VAL A 16 3.29 -7.68 -14.37
N ASN A 17 3.81 -6.64 -15.04
CA ASN A 17 3.95 -5.30 -14.47
C ASN A 17 2.65 -4.47 -14.50
N GLN A 18 1.66 -4.86 -15.31
CA GLN A 18 0.40 -4.11 -15.44
C GLN A 18 -0.61 -4.46 -14.34
N ALA A 19 -0.62 -5.71 -13.89
CA ALA A 19 -1.51 -6.16 -12.81
C ALA A 19 -1.17 -5.45 -11.49
N GLN A 20 0.10 -5.46 -11.09
CA GLN A 20 0.54 -4.85 -9.82
C GLN A 20 0.30 -3.32 -9.79
N ALA A 21 0.44 -2.63 -10.93
CA ALA A 21 0.16 -1.21 -11.03
C ALA A 21 -1.35 -0.89 -10.92
N ALA A 22 -2.22 -1.75 -11.48
CA ALA A 22 -3.66 -1.62 -11.37
C ALA A 22 -4.12 -1.84 -9.92
N ASP A 23 -3.55 -2.84 -9.24
CA ASP A 23 -3.83 -3.15 -7.83
C ASP A 23 -3.39 -2.01 -6.90
N ALA A 24 -2.21 -1.42 -7.12
CA ALA A 24 -1.72 -0.28 -6.34
C ALA A 24 -2.63 0.94 -6.48
N LYS A 25 -3.09 1.26 -7.71
CA LYS A 25 -3.99 2.40 -7.95
C LYS A 25 -5.37 2.17 -7.31
N ALA A 26 -5.87 0.93 -7.33
CA ALA A 26 -7.13 0.59 -6.68
C ALA A 26 -7.05 0.72 -5.15
N ALA A 27 -5.95 0.26 -4.56
CA ALA A 27 -5.71 0.39 -3.12
C ALA A 27 -5.52 1.85 -2.68
N GLU A 28 -4.82 2.67 -3.48
CA GLU A 28 -4.72 4.11 -3.23
C GLU A 28 -6.10 4.80 -3.29
N ALA A 29 -6.91 4.47 -4.30
CA ALA A 29 -8.27 5.00 -4.40
C ALA A 29 -9.16 4.55 -3.23
N LEU A 30 -8.99 3.32 -2.75
CA LEU A 30 -9.67 2.81 -1.55
C LEU A 30 -9.23 3.58 -0.30
N ALA A 31 -7.93 3.85 -0.14
CA ALA A 31 -7.40 4.67 0.95
C ALA A 31 -7.94 6.10 0.90
N GLN A 32 -8.05 6.68 -0.30
CA GLN A 32 -8.66 8.00 -0.49
C GLN A 32 -10.14 7.99 -0.09
N LYS A 33 -10.92 7.02 -0.57
CA LYS A 33 -12.35 6.88 -0.26
C LYS A 33 -12.59 6.63 1.24
N SER A 34 -11.66 5.94 1.89
CA SER A 34 -11.69 5.66 3.33
C SER A 34 -11.20 6.84 4.18
N GLY A 35 -10.81 7.96 3.55
CA GLY A 35 -10.39 9.19 4.22
C GLY A 35 -8.94 9.19 4.70
N CYS A 36 -8.17 8.13 4.44
CA CYS A 36 -6.81 7.98 4.97
C CYS A 36 -5.86 9.07 4.43
N LEU A 37 -6.09 9.52 3.19
CA LEU A 37 -5.26 10.55 2.54
C LEU A 37 -5.48 11.98 3.07
N ALA A 38 -6.46 12.19 3.97
CA ALA A 38 -6.62 13.48 4.65
C ALA A 38 -5.48 13.75 5.66
N CYS A 39 -4.88 12.68 6.20
CA CYS A 39 -3.85 12.77 7.23
C CYS A 39 -2.51 12.14 6.80
N HIS A 40 -2.50 11.30 5.77
CA HIS A 40 -1.31 10.64 5.26
C HIS A 40 -1.10 10.98 3.78
N GLY A 41 0.15 11.26 3.39
CA GLY A 41 0.55 11.31 2.00
C GLY A 41 1.32 10.05 1.62
N VAL A 42 1.36 9.70 0.33
CA VAL A 42 2.16 8.57 -0.17
C VAL A 42 3.65 8.84 0.04
N GLU A 43 4.11 9.99 -0.46
CA GLU A 43 5.53 10.40 -0.42
C GLU A 43 5.85 11.32 0.75
N LYS A 44 4.97 12.29 1.02
CA LYS A 44 5.19 13.39 1.96
C LYS A 44 4.32 13.23 3.20
N LYS A 45 4.85 13.67 4.34
CA LYS A 45 4.08 13.81 5.58
C LYS A 45 2.97 14.84 5.39
N VAL A 46 1.84 14.62 6.06
CA VAL A 46 0.74 15.58 6.14
C VAL A 46 0.47 15.87 7.61
N LEU A 47 -0.21 14.96 8.31
CA LEU A 47 -0.36 14.97 9.77
C LEU A 47 0.31 13.72 10.37
N GLY A 48 0.09 12.57 9.74
CA GLY A 48 0.79 11.33 9.98
C GLY A 48 2.06 11.19 9.12
N PRO A 49 2.83 10.09 9.33
CA PRO A 49 3.95 9.73 8.47
C PRO A 49 3.51 9.53 7.03
N SER A 50 4.43 9.67 6.09
CA SER A 50 4.14 9.22 4.72
C SER A 50 4.04 7.70 4.67
N TYR A 51 3.28 7.16 3.71
CA TYR A 51 3.17 5.71 3.59
C TYR A 51 4.49 5.05 3.24
N LYS A 52 5.37 5.71 2.48
CA LYS A 52 6.74 5.22 2.27
C LYS A 52 7.58 5.16 3.54
N GLU A 53 7.41 6.09 4.47
CA GLU A 53 8.08 5.99 5.77
C GLU A 53 7.55 4.81 6.58
N VAL A 54 6.23 4.57 6.53
CA VAL A 54 5.62 3.39 7.17
C VAL A 54 6.20 2.12 6.56
N ALA A 55 6.22 2.00 5.23
CA ALA A 55 6.80 0.87 4.52
C ALA A 55 8.26 0.64 4.92
N ALA A 56 9.09 1.70 4.89
CA ALA A 56 10.49 1.64 5.26
C ALA A 56 10.71 1.19 6.71
N LYS A 57 9.90 1.70 7.67
CA LYS A 57 10.01 1.32 9.08
C LYS A 57 9.67 -0.14 9.34
N TYR A 58 8.71 -0.70 8.59
CA TYR A 58 8.17 -2.04 8.83
C TYR A 58 8.64 -3.12 7.82
N LYS A 59 9.49 -2.77 6.86
CA LYS A 59 9.96 -3.63 5.77
C LYS A 59 10.43 -5.04 6.19
N SER A 60 11.04 -5.16 7.37
CA SER A 60 11.59 -6.43 7.88
C SER A 60 10.72 -7.12 8.94
N ASP A 61 9.56 -6.54 9.28
CA ASP A 61 8.65 -7.08 10.29
C ASP A 61 7.59 -7.96 9.63
N LYS A 62 7.74 -9.29 9.77
CA LYS A 62 6.78 -10.28 9.25
C LYS A 62 5.39 -10.16 9.87
N GLY A 63 5.26 -9.51 11.03
CA GLY A 63 3.98 -9.25 11.70
C GLY A 63 3.42 -7.85 11.43
N ALA A 64 4.05 -7.05 10.56
CA ALA A 64 3.66 -5.67 10.31
C ALA A 64 2.19 -5.52 9.89
N GLU A 65 1.72 -6.37 8.98
CA GLU A 65 0.35 -6.28 8.47
C GLU A 65 -0.68 -6.37 9.60
N ALA A 66 -0.63 -7.45 10.40
CA ALA A 66 -1.55 -7.64 11.52
C ALA A 66 -1.47 -6.52 12.56
N LYS A 67 -0.27 -6.05 12.89
CA LYS A 67 -0.05 -4.94 13.83
C LYS A 67 -0.66 -3.64 13.31
N LEU A 68 -0.45 -3.33 12.02
CA LEU A 68 -0.93 -2.09 11.41
C LEU A 68 -2.45 -2.12 11.20
N VAL A 69 -3.03 -3.25 10.82
CA VAL A 69 -4.50 -3.42 10.75
C VAL A 69 -5.12 -3.13 12.11
N ALA A 70 -4.59 -3.72 13.18
CA ALA A 70 -5.07 -3.45 14.54
C ALA A 70 -4.89 -1.97 14.93
N LYS A 71 -3.76 -1.36 14.55
CA LYS A 71 -3.48 0.06 14.82
C LYS A 71 -4.45 0.99 14.10
N VAL A 72 -4.82 0.71 12.86
CA VAL A 72 -5.79 1.51 12.08
C VAL A 72 -7.18 1.44 12.72
N LYS A 73 -7.61 0.23 13.11
CA LYS A 73 -8.93 0.02 13.72
C LYS A 73 -9.05 0.68 15.09
N ALA A 74 -8.05 0.51 15.96
CA ALA A 74 -8.06 1.01 17.34
C ALA A 74 -7.53 2.46 17.48
N GLY A 75 -6.79 2.95 16.51
CA GLY A 75 -6.09 4.24 16.59
C GLY A 75 -4.90 4.22 17.56
N GLY A 76 -4.46 5.41 17.95
CA GLY A 76 -3.49 5.66 19.01
C GLY A 76 -2.32 6.56 18.61
N SER A 77 -1.40 6.77 19.54
CA SER A 77 -0.29 7.73 19.43
C SER A 77 1.07 7.10 19.75
N GLY A 78 2.14 7.90 19.75
CA GLY A 78 3.46 7.56 20.31
C GLY A 78 4.47 6.95 19.34
N VAL A 79 4.03 6.26 18.29
CA VAL A 79 4.95 5.59 17.32
C VAL A 79 5.67 6.60 16.41
N TRP A 80 4.95 7.66 16.02
CA TRP A 80 5.41 8.65 15.03
C TRP A 80 5.45 10.08 15.59
N GLY A 81 5.09 10.25 16.86
CA GLY A 81 4.96 11.54 17.51
C GLY A 81 3.76 11.61 18.47
N PRO A 82 3.49 12.79 19.02
CA PRO A 82 2.43 12.99 20.01
C PRO A 82 1.02 13.04 19.39
N VAL A 83 0.90 13.32 18.09
CA VAL A 83 -0.39 13.41 17.40
C VAL A 83 -1.05 12.02 17.33
N PRO A 84 -2.25 11.83 17.90
CA PRO A 84 -2.95 10.56 17.83
C PRO A 84 -3.60 10.35 16.46
N MET A 85 -3.54 9.12 15.95
CA MET A 85 -4.41 8.67 14.87
C MET A 85 -5.76 8.23 15.48
N PRO A 86 -6.90 8.82 15.10
CA PRO A 86 -8.21 8.36 15.57
C PRO A 86 -8.48 6.90 15.18
N PRO A 87 -9.37 6.19 15.90
CA PRO A 87 -9.83 4.87 15.50
C PRO A 87 -10.68 4.95 14.22
N HIS A 88 -10.65 3.91 13.39
CA HIS A 88 -11.41 3.81 12.14
C HIS A 88 -12.39 2.62 12.14
N PRO A 89 -13.33 2.52 13.10
CA PRO A 89 -14.25 1.38 13.19
C PRO A 89 -15.24 1.29 12.03
N GLN A 90 -15.43 2.39 11.28
CA GLN A 90 -16.33 2.46 10.12
C GLN A 90 -15.72 1.84 8.85
N VAL A 91 -14.41 1.62 8.81
CA VAL A 91 -13.74 1.01 7.66
C VAL A 91 -13.74 -0.51 7.86
N LYS A 92 -14.14 -1.26 6.83
CA LYS A 92 -14.18 -2.73 6.90
C LYS A 92 -12.79 -3.30 7.09
N ASP A 93 -12.70 -4.42 7.80
CA ASP A 93 -11.41 -5.06 8.09
C ASP A 93 -10.69 -5.49 6.81
N GLU A 94 -11.44 -5.91 5.80
CA GLU A 94 -10.90 -6.29 4.48
C GLU A 94 -10.30 -5.09 3.73
N ASP A 95 -10.96 -3.93 3.84
CA ASP A 95 -10.51 -2.69 3.22
C ASP A 95 -9.24 -2.18 3.93
N ILE A 96 -9.22 -2.20 5.26
CA ILE A 96 -8.03 -1.85 6.05
C ILE A 96 -6.85 -2.76 5.68
N LYS A 97 -7.09 -4.07 5.59
CA LYS A 97 -6.06 -5.04 5.20
C LYS A 97 -5.49 -4.72 3.81
N THR A 98 -6.36 -4.47 2.84
CA THR A 98 -5.96 -4.12 1.47
C THR A 98 -5.10 -2.85 1.45
N ILE A 99 -5.51 -1.80 2.17
CA ILE A 99 -4.76 -0.55 2.28
C ILE A 99 -3.40 -0.79 2.95
N VAL A 100 -3.35 -1.53 4.06
CA VAL A 100 -2.11 -1.82 4.80
C VAL A 100 -1.13 -2.62 3.95
N GLN A 101 -1.61 -3.61 3.20
CA GLN A 101 -0.77 -4.39 2.29
C GLN A 101 -0.17 -3.53 1.19
N TRP A 102 -0.99 -2.64 0.60
CA TRP A 102 -0.49 -1.65 -0.35
C TRP A 102 0.55 -0.73 0.30
N VAL A 103 0.29 -0.18 1.48
CA VAL A 103 1.25 0.68 2.20
C VAL A 103 2.58 -0.04 2.43
N LEU A 104 2.56 -1.31 2.85
CA LEU A 104 3.78 -2.09 3.09
C LEU A 104 4.54 -2.45 1.81
N SER A 105 3.92 -2.32 0.64
CA SER A 105 4.55 -2.57 -0.67
C SER A 105 5.27 -1.34 -1.25
N LEU A 106 5.12 -0.16 -0.64
CA LEU A 106 5.66 1.12 -1.13
C LEU A 106 7.15 1.36 -0.82
#